data_AF-A0A961DKG0-F1
#
_entry.id   AF-A0A961DKG0-F1
#
_cell.length_a   1.000
_cell.length_b   1.000
_cell.length_c   1.000
_cell.angle_alpha   90.00
_cell.angle_beta   90.00
_cell.angle_gamma   90.00
#
_symmetry.space_group_name_H-M   'P 1'
#
loop_
_entity.id
_entity.type
_entity.pdbx_description
1 polymer ?
#
loop_
_entity_poly.entity_id
_entity_poly.type
_entity_poly.pdbx_seq_one_letter_code
_entity_poly.pdbx_strand_id
1 'polypeptide(L)'
;MATSSGAELGEFAQRHIGTHSDAQSTMLDVLGYESLPALVSAAVPDSIKLTEEESVLPPAATEREALAELRAYASRNRVNRAMIGLGYYDTVTPAVLRRNIVENPAWYTAYTP
;
A
#
# COMPACT_ATOMS: atom_id res chain seq x y z
N MET A 1 22.60 -22.19 -4.88
CA MET A 1 22.57 -20.84 -5.49
C MET A 1 21.26 -20.71 -6.23
N ALA A 2 20.21 -20.35 -5.51
CA ALA A 2 18.93 -20.04 -6.13
C ALA A 2 19.06 -18.64 -6.73
N THR A 3 18.99 -18.55 -8.05
CA THR A 3 18.78 -17.29 -8.74
C THR A 3 17.44 -16.73 -8.27
N SER A 4 17.43 -15.58 -7.60
CA SER A 4 16.20 -14.84 -7.34
C SER A 4 15.67 -14.36 -8.68
N SER A 5 14.84 -15.20 -9.30
CA SER A 5 13.95 -14.77 -10.37
C SER A 5 13.16 -13.61 -9.81
N GLY A 6 13.25 -12.43 -10.45
CA GLY A 6 12.51 -11.24 -10.06
C GLY A 6 11.08 -11.64 -9.73
N ALA A 7 10.68 -11.43 -8.48
CA ALA A 7 9.35 -11.74 -8.04
C ALA A 7 8.39 -11.08 -9.03
N GLU A 8 7.53 -11.86 -9.68
CA GLU A 8 6.46 -11.27 -10.47
C GLU A 8 5.73 -10.29 -9.55
N LEU A 9 5.81 -9.00 -9.90
CA LEU A 9 5.13 -7.97 -9.15
C LEU A 9 3.66 -8.34 -9.12
N GLY A 10 3.11 -8.55 -7.92
CA GLY A 10 1.70 -8.83 -7.75
C GLY A 10 0.86 -7.74 -8.43
N GLU A 11 -0.34 -8.09 -8.89
CA GLU A 11 -1.22 -7.21 -9.68
C GLU A 11 -1.38 -5.81 -9.08
N PHE A 12 -1.55 -5.73 -7.75
CA PHE A 12 -1.64 -4.45 -7.05
C PHE A 12 -0.35 -3.61 -7.12
N ALA A 13 0.82 -4.25 -7.01
CA ALA A 13 2.12 -3.56 -7.07
C ALA A 13 2.32 -2.89 -8.43
N GLN A 14 1.84 -3.51 -9.51
CA GLN A 14 1.88 -2.93 -10.86
C GLN A 14 0.99 -1.68 -11.00
N ARG A 15 -0.13 -1.63 -10.26
CA ARG A 15 -1.02 -0.45 -10.21
C ARG A 15 -0.56 0.63 -9.24
N HIS A 16 0.15 0.24 -8.19
CA HIS A 16 0.62 1.13 -7.14
C HIS A 16 1.93 1.82 -7.51
N ILE A 17 2.87 1.09 -8.13
CA ILE A 17 4.17 1.61 -8.55
C ILE A 17 4.01 2.21 -9.95
N GLY A 18 4.05 3.55 -10.02
CA GLY A 18 3.85 4.28 -11.29
C GLY A 18 4.98 4.11 -12.32
N THR A 19 6.19 3.73 -11.89
CA THR A 19 7.33 3.52 -12.79
C THR A 19 7.46 2.06 -13.18
N HIS A 20 7.57 1.79 -14.49
CA HIS A 20 7.79 0.45 -15.03
C HIS A 20 9.23 0.31 -15.55
N SER A 21 9.58 -0.86 -16.10
CA SER A 21 10.95 -1.21 -16.54
C SER A 21 11.65 -0.10 -17.35
N ASP A 22 10.95 0.47 -18.32
CA ASP A 22 11.54 1.42 -19.26
C ASP A 22 11.82 2.78 -18.60
N ALA A 23 10.89 3.24 -17.76
CA ALA A 23 11.07 4.43 -16.96
C ALA A 23 12.20 4.25 -15.93
N GLN A 24 12.25 3.08 -15.29
CA GLN A 24 13.32 2.74 -14.34
C GLN A 24 14.69 2.70 -15.03
N SER A 25 14.80 2.08 -16.21
CA SER A 25 16.05 2.08 -17.00
C SER A 25 16.48 3.51 -17.34
N THR A 26 15.55 4.33 -17.84
CA THR A 26 15.83 5.73 -18.18
C THR A 26 16.34 6.51 -16.96
N MET A 27 15.71 6.31 -15.79
CA MET A 27 16.13 6.97 -14.55
C MET A 27 17.49 6.48 -14.06
N LEU A 28 17.76 5.17 -14.17
CA LEU A 28 19.04 4.57 -13.77
C LEU A 28 20.20 5.06 -14.65
N ASP A 29 19.98 5.17 -15.96
CA ASP A 29 20.96 5.71 -16.90
C ASP A 29 21.33 7.16 -16.57
N VAL A 30 20.34 7.99 -16.24
CA VAL A 30 20.55 9.39 -15.81
C VAL A 30 21.36 9.47 -14.52
N LEU A 31 21.12 8.53 -13.59
CA LEU A 31 21.83 8.48 -12.31
C LEU A 31 23.19 7.78 -12.39
N GLY A 32 23.50 7.10 -13.50
CA GLY A 32 24.75 6.35 -13.71
C GLY A 32 24.84 5.02 -12.96
N TYR A 33 23.69 4.37 -12.68
CA TYR A 33 23.65 3.06 -12.04
C TYR A 33 23.17 1.99 -13.01
N GLU A 34 23.80 0.81 -12.97
CA GLU A 34 23.47 -0.29 -13.88
C GLU A 34 22.18 -1.04 -13.48
N SER A 35 21.71 -0.87 -12.24
CA SER A 35 20.53 -1.57 -11.74
C SER A 35 19.96 -0.94 -10.47
N LEU A 36 18.70 -1.26 -10.15
CA LEU A 36 18.07 -0.86 -8.89
C LEU A 36 18.81 -1.42 -7.65
N PRO A 37 19.25 -2.69 -7.59
CA PRO A 37 20.09 -3.19 -6.50
C PRO A 37 21.41 -2.43 -6.31
N ALA A 38 22.05 -1.99 -7.40
CA ALA A 38 23.27 -1.19 -7.34
C ALA A 38 22.99 0.19 -6.70
N LEU A 39 21.91 0.84 -7.12
CA LEU A 39 21.46 2.11 -6.53
C LEU A 39 21.15 1.97 -5.03
N VAL A 40 20.37 0.94 -4.65
CA VAL A 40 20.04 0.67 -3.23
C VAL A 40 21.30 0.43 -2.41
N SER A 41 22.26 -0.29 -2.98
CA SER A 41 23.50 -0.62 -2.27
C SER A 41 24.39 0.59 -2.02
N ALA A 42 24.38 1.56 -2.94
CA ALA A 42 25.07 2.83 -2.76
C ALA A 42 24.36 3.77 -1.78
N ALA A 43 23.03 3.70 -1.69
CA ALA A 43 22.22 4.61 -0.86
C ALA A 43 22.10 4.18 0.61
N VAL A 44 22.05 2.87 0.88
CA VAL A 44 21.83 2.32 2.21
C VAL A 44 23.13 1.66 2.72
N PRO A 45 23.63 2.02 3.92
CA PRO A 45 24.79 1.35 4.51
C PRO A 45 24.53 -0.12 4.86
N ASP A 46 25.51 -0.99 4.59
CA ASP A 46 25.40 -2.44 4.85
C ASP A 46 25.14 -2.76 6.33
N SER A 47 25.63 -1.94 7.25
CA SER A 47 25.46 -2.14 8.70
C SER A 47 24.02 -2.10 9.18
N ILE A 48 23.09 -1.55 8.38
CA ILE A 48 21.66 -1.44 8.70
C ILE A 48 20.78 -2.17 7.68
N LYS A 49 21.36 -2.84 6.68
CA LYS A 49 20.58 -3.62 5.72
C LYS A 49 20.05 -4.88 6.38
N LEU A 50 18.78 -5.17 6.16
CA LEU A 50 18.23 -6.47 6.50
C LEU A 50 18.81 -7.51 5.54
N THR A 51 19.50 -8.52 6.08
CA THR A 51 20.19 -9.56 5.30
C THR A 51 19.35 -10.83 5.11
N GLU A 52 18.28 -11.00 5.88
CA GLU A 52 17.37 -12.14 5.75
C GLU A 52 16.18 -11.77 4.86
N GLU A 53 16.02 -12.50 3.76
CA GLU A 53 15.01 -12.26 2.73
C GLU A 53 13.62 -12.83 3.10
N GLU A 54 13.51 -13.60 4.19
CA GLU A 54 12.26 -14.28 4.54
C GLU A 54 11.30 -13.29 5.20
N SER A 55 10.43 -12.71 4.37
CA SER A 55 9.30 -11.94 4.85
C SER A 55 8.38 -12.85 5.68
N VAL A 56 8.10 -12.44 6.93
CA VAL A 56 7.09 -13.10 7.77
C VAL A 56 5.65 -12.78 7.33
N LEU A 57 5.48 -12.07 6.22
CA LEU A 57 4.18 -11.73 5.66
C LEU A 57 3.63 -12.89 4.82
N PRO A 58 2.29 -13.03 4.75
CA PRO A 58 1.69 -13.98 3.82
C PRO A 58 2.00 -13.59 2.38
N PRO A 59 1.86 -14.53 1.43
CA PRO A 59 1.91 -14.23 0.00
C PRO A 59 0.98 -13.05 -0.35
N ALA A 60 1.40 -12.24 -1.33
CA ALA A 60 0.62 -11.09 -1.75
C ALA A 60 -0.78 -11.51 -2.24
N ALA A 61 -1.81 -10.93 -1.63
CA ALA A 61 -3.20 -11.09 -2.07
C ALA A 61 -3.49 -10.17 -3.26
N THR A 62 -4.40 -10.59 -4.13
CA THR A 62 -5.03 -9.69 -5.11
C THR A 62 -5.92 -8.66 -4.41
N GLU A 63 -6.24 -7.55 -5.09
CA GLU A 63 -7.17 -6.54 -4.56
C GLU A 63 -8.53 -7.14 -4.16
N ARG A 64 -9.01 -8.11 -4.94
CA ARG A 64 -10.30 -8.79 -4.70
C ARG A 64 -10.24 -9.70 -3.48
N GLU A 65 -9.15 -10.44 -3.30
CA GLU A 65 -8.95 -11.31 -2.14
C GLU A 65 -8.84 -10.49 -0.86
N ALA A 66 -8.04 -9.43 -0.88
CA ALA A 66 -7.90 -8.53 0.27
C ALA A 66 -9.26 -7.93 0.70
N LEU A 67 -10.08 -7.46 -0.26
CA LEU A 67 -11.41 -6.95 0.04
C LEU A 67 -12.36 -8.04 0.59
N ALA A 68 -12.28 -9.27 0.08
CA ALA A 68 -13.11 -10.37 0.57
C ALA A 68 -12.74 -10.77 2.01
N GLU A 69 -11.45 -10.87 2.28
CA GLU A 69 -10.92 -11.19 3.61
C GLU A 69 -11.29 -10.10 4.64
N LEU A 70 -11.08 -8.82 4.30
CA LEU A 70 -11.43 -7.70 5.17
C LEU A 70 -12.94 -7.65 5.47
N ARG A 71 -13.79 -8.00 4.49
CA ARG A 71 -15.24 -8.14 4.72
C ARG A 71 -15.57 -9.28 5.68
N ALA A 72 -14.84 -10.40 5.60
CA ALA A 72 -15.01 -11.53 6.52
C ALA A 72 -14.54 -11.22 7.94
N TYR A 73 -13.57 -10.31 8.13
CA TYR A 73 -13.24 -9.78 9.45
C TYR A 73 -14.30 -8.79 9.94
N ALA A 74 -14.70 -7.84 9.09
CA ALA A 74 -15.70 -6.83 9.44
C ALA A 74 -17.05 -7.44 9.85
N SER A 75 -17.45 -8.57 9.26
CA SER A 75 -18.69 -9.28 9.60
C SER A 75 -18.72 -9.87 11.01
N ARG A 76 -17.57 -9.98 11.68
CA ARG A 76 -17.47 -10.42 13.08
C ARG A 76 -17.86 -9.32 14.07
N ASN A 77 -17.89 -8.07 13.63
CA ASN A 77 -18.28 -6.94 14.46
C ASN A 77 -19.79 -6.96 14.75
N ARG A 78 -20.17 -6.52 15.96
CA ARG A 78 -21.57 -6.36 16.36
C ARG A 78 -21.93 -4.89 16.40
N VAL A 79 -22.69 -4.43 15.42
CA VAL A 79 -23.17 -3.04 15.37
C VAL A 79 -24.41 -2.92 16.27
N ASN A 80 -24.27 -2.20 17.38
CA ASN A 80 -25.35 -1.95 18.33
C ASN A 80 -25.69 -0.46 18.36
N ARG A 81 -26.87 -0.12 18.90
CA ARG A 81 -27.18 1.26 19.27
C ARG A 81 -26.43 1.62 20.56
N ALA A 82 -25.26 2.21 20.42
CA ALA A 82 -24.44 2.63 21.55
C ALA A 82 -25.01 3.90 22.20
N MET A 83 -25.34 3.81 23.49
CA MET A 83 -25.78 4.94 24.33
C MET A 83 -24.77 5.21 25.46
N ILE A 84 -23.49 4.94 25.20
CA ILE A 84 -22.40 5.02 26.19
C ILE A 84 -22.00 6.47 26.45
N GLY A 85 -22.00 7.32 25.41
CA GLY A 85 -21.54 8.71 25.50
C GLY A 85 -20.02 8.80 25.59
N LEU A 86 -19.51 9.53 26.60
CA LEU A 86 -18.08 9.74 26.85
C LEU A 86 -17.32 10.39 25.68
N GLY A 87 -17.98 11.31 24.96
CA GLY A 87 -17.36 12.06 23.85
C GLY A 87 -17.62 11.49 22.46
N TYR A 88 -18.28 10.33 22.35
CA TYR A 88 -18.71 9.77 21.06
C TYR A 88 -20.22 9.61 21.04
N TYR A 89 -20.85 10.19 20.03
CA TYR A 89 -22.30 10.18 19.83
C TYR A 89 -22.58 9.82 18.38
N ASP A 90 -23.47 8.85 18.16
CA ASP A 90 -23.84 8.43 16.82
C ASP A 90 -24.50 9.57 16.04
N THR A 91 -24.35 9.59 14.72
CA THR A 91 -24.86 10.65 13.85
C THR A 91 -25.18 10.15 12.46
N VAL A 92 -26.15 10.80 11.82
CA VAL A 92 -26.43 10.57 10.41
C VAL A 92 -25.44 11.39 9.60
N THR A 93 -24.44 10.73 9.00
CA THR A 93 -23.60 11.37 7.99
C THR A 93 -24.43 11.57 6.72
N PRO A 94 -24.70 12.82 6.29
CA PRO A 94 -25.50 13.05 5.08
C PRO A 94 -24.87 12.37 3.87
N ALA A 95 -25.67 11.62 3.12
CA ALA A 95 -25.19 10.80 2.00
C ALA A 95 -24.42 11.62 0.96
N VAL A 96 -24.85 12.88 0.73
CA VAL A 96 -24.17 13.80 -0.19
C VAL A 96 -22.75 14.16 0.28
N LEU A 97 -22.52 14.31 1.59
CA LEU A 97 -21.19 14.60 2.13
C LEU A 97 -20.30 13.36 2.08
N ARG A 98 -20.86 12.19 2.46
CA ARG A 98 -20.14 10.92 2.39
C ARG A 98 -19.64 10.66 0.97
N ARG A 99 -20.52 10.76 -0.04
CA ARG A 99 -20.19 10.41 -1.43
C ARG A 99 -19.27 11.41 -2.13
N ASN A 100 -19.42 12.71 -1.85
CA ASN A 100 -18.73 13.76 -2.61
C ASN A 100 -17.49 14.32 -1.92
N ILE A 101 -17.32 14.07 -0.62
CA ILE A 101 -16.17 14.54 0.16
C ILE A 101 -15.39 13.33 0.68
N VAL A 102 -15.98 12.51 1.56
CA VAL A 102 -15.25 11.42 2.24
C VAL A 102 -14.76 10.33 1.26
N GLU A 103 -15.60 9.96 0.30
CA GLU A 103 -15.29 8.92 -0.72
C GLU A 103 -14.71 9.52 -2.02
N ASN A 104 -14.27 10.79 -2.01
CA ASN A 104 -13.76 11.48 -3.20
C ASN A 104 -12.26 11.79 -3.07
N PRO A 105 -11.39 11.20 -3.90
CA PRO A 105 -9.94 11.42 -3.81
C PRO A 105 -9.55 12.88 -3.98
N ALA A 106 -10.29 13.69 -4.73
CA ALA A 106 -10.01 15.11 -4.89
C ALA A 106 -10.05 15.89 -3.56
N TRP A 107 -10.70 15.35 -2.53
CA TRP A 107 -10.80 15.95 -1.20
C TRP A 107 -9.83 15.37 -0.17
N TYR A 108 -9.38 14.11 -0.32
CA TYR A 108 -8.56 13.45 0.70
C TYR A 108 -7.11 13.17 0.29
N THR A 109 -6.71 13.44 -0.96
CA THR A 109 -5.32 13.22 -1.40
C THR A 109 -4.43 14.44 -1.25
N ALA A 110 -4.99 15.65 -1.17
CA ALA A 110 -4.24 16.85 -0.85
C ALA A 110 -3.72 16.80 0.60
N TYR A 111 -2.59 17.46 0.86
CA TYR A 111 -2.02 17.57 2.21
C TYR A 111 -2.35 18.95 2.82
N THR A 112 -1.46 19.50 3.64
CA THR A 112 -1.60 20.87 4.16
C THR A 112 -1.64 21.88 3.01
N PRO A 113 -2.60 22.83 3.01
CA PRO A 113 -2.65 23.90 2.01
C PRO A 113 -1.46 24.86 2.12
#